data_AF-A0A6H9JWQ7-F1
#
_entry.id   AF-A0A6H9JWQ7-F1
#
_cell.length_a   1.000
_cell.length_b   1.000
_cell.length_c   1.000
_cell.angle_alpha   90.00
_cell.angle_beta   90.00
_cell.angle_gamma   90.00
#
_symmetry.space_group_name_H-M   'P 1'
#
loop_
_entity.id
_entity.type
_entity.pdbx_description
1 polymer ?
#
loop_
_entity_poly.entity_id
_entity_poly.type
_entity_poly.pdbx_seq_one_letter_code
_entity_poly.pdbx_strand_id
1 'polypeptide(L)'
;MGFGCRSSISEPNLPKDLKYTIVEDAKMIGRIKRSIVVLLNKKVDVKVLSKLARKLRNSDPVDYDKTFIRYLIDKEDSLGYWASSHFTPYLNVKILRPFIEGSEKKLIESKFKSNGEIIGTWRSNQFELDFTESSTRFLFVEGRYFSESLLLSDSSETTILFEMEKIECGNERICFKARYGSSPFHHNAINSEGELEHWYQGKITSIDKSIK
;
A
#
# COMPACT_ATOMS: atom_id res chain seq x y z
N MET A 1 19.10 52.69 -14.90
CA MET A 1 19.44 51.75 -13.80
C MET A 1 18.42 50.62 -13.84
N GLY A 2 18.79 49.47 -14.40
CA GLY A 2 17.89 48.33 -14.59
C GLY A 2 18.10 47.28 -13.50
N PHE A 3 17.02 46.92 -12.82
CA PHE A 3 16.95 45.80 -11.89
C PHE A 3 16.99 44.47 -12.66
N GLY A 4 17.77 43.52 -12.17
CA GLY A 4 17.84 42.17 -12.73
C GLY A 4 18.41 41.18 -11.73
N CYS A 5 17.67 40.88 -10.67
CA CYS A 5 17.94 39.70 -9.85
C CYS A 5 17.63 38.44 -10.67
N ARG A 6 18.64 37.91 -11.35
CA ARG A 6 18.61 36.54 -11.88
C ARG A 6 18.88 35.60 -10.70
N SER A 7 17.83 35.12 -10.05
CA SER A 7 17.97 33.97 -9.13
C SER A 7 18.28 32.74 -9.98
N SER A 8 19.54 32.34 -10.01
CA SER A 8 19.95 31.03 -10.49
C SER A 8 19.41 29.98 -9.52
N ILE A 9 18.26 29.39 -9.85
CA ILE A 9 17.77 28.20 -9.17
C ILE A 9 18.76 27.08 -9.50
N SER A 10 19.63 26.75 -8.54
CA SER A 10 20.56 25.64 -8.67
C SER A 10 19.78 24.34 -8.86
N GLU A 11 20.18 23.54 -9.86
CA GLU A 11 19.61 22.22 -10.06
C GLU A 11 19.73 21.40 -8.77
N PRO A 12 18.66 20.70 -8.34
CA PRO A 12 18.71 19.90 -7.14
C PRO A 12 19.73 18.76 -7.33
N ASN A 13 20.90 18.91 -6.72
CA ASN A 13 21.99 17.95 -6.84
C ASN A 13 21.55 16.61 -6.20
N LEU A 14 21.22 15.64 -7.06
CA LEU A 14 20.88 14.26 -6.71
C LEU A 14 22.17 13.45 -6.49
N PRO A 15 22.15 12.38 -5.66
CA PRO A 15 23.29 11.50 -5.50
C PRO A 15 23.73 10.92 -6.86
N LYS A 16 25.04 10.91 -7.14
CA LYS A 16 25.60 10.43 -8.44
C LYS A 16 25.31 8.96 -8.73
N ASP A 17 25.11 8.17 -7.68
CA ASP A 17 24.87 6.74 -7.73
C ASP A 17 23.36 6.38 -7.72
N LEU A 18 22.48 7.38 -7.67
CA LEU A 18 21.04 7.19 -7.83
C LEU A 18 20.70 7.09 -9.31
N LYS A 19 20.27 5.91 -9.73
CA LYS A 19 19.71 5.65 -11.06
C LYS A 19 18.20 5.52 -10.94
N TYR A 20 17.48 6.13 -11.88
CA TYR A 20 16.04 6.01 -11.94
C TYR A 20 15.54 5.93 -13.37
N THR A 21 14.41 5.25 -13.56
CA THR A 21 13.71 5.13 -14.83
C THR A 21 12.26 5.54 -14.61
N ILE A 22 11.71 6.38 -15.49
CA ILE A 22 10.27 6.66 -15.49
C ILE A 22 9.60 5.51 -16.23
N VAL A 23 8.78 4.73 -15.53
CA VAL A 23 8.08 3.56 -16.10
C VAL A 23 6.67 3.91 -16.55
N GLU A 24 6.09 4.98 -16.00
CA GLU A 24 4.79 5.51 -16.41
C GLU A 24 4.77 7.03 -16.25
N ASP A 25 4.17 7.73 -17.21
CA ASP A 25 3.89 9.18 -17.14
C ASP A 25 2.53 9.46 -17.77
N ALA A 26 1.49 9.40 -16.96
CA ALA A 26 0.11 9.58 -17.36
C ALA A 26 -0.34 11.03 -17.15
N LYS A 27 -0.80 11.65 -18.24
CA LYS A 27 -1.29 13.04 -18.27
C LYS A 27 -2.80 13.02 -18.43
N MET A 28 -3.54 13.46 -17.41
CA MET A 28 -5.01 13.54 -17.48
C MET A 28 -5.43 14.80 -18.24
N ILE A 29 -6.69 14.83 -18.69
CA ILE A 29 -7.26 15.88 -19.54
C ILE A 29 -6.92 17.28 -19.00
N GLY A 30 -6.28 18.09 -19.84
CA GLY A 30 -5.86 19.45 -19.53
C GLY A 30 -4.62 19.53 -18.62
N ARG A 31 -4.65 20.46 -17.66
CA ARG A 31 -3.56 20.74 -16.71
C ARG A 31 -3.87 20.28 -15.27
N ILE A 32 -4.89 19.45 -15.10
CA ILE A 32 -5.44 19.13 -13.77
C ILE A 32 -4.53 18.17 -13.01
N LYS A 33 -4.04 17.12 -13.67
CA LYS A 33 -3.30 16.04 -13.00
C LYS A 33 -2.27 15.38 -13.91
N ARG A 34 -1.06 15.19 -13.38
CA ARG A 34 -0.02 14.31 -13.90
C ARG A 34 0.29 13.20 -12.90
N SER A 35 0.53 11.99 -13.36
CA SER A 35 0.87 10.83 -12.52
C SER A 35 2.09 10.13 -13.10
N ILE A 36 3.15 10.05 -12.29
CA ILE A 36 4.44 9.51 -12.67
C ILE A 36 4.71 8.28 -11.82
N VAL A 37 5.21 7.21 -12.43
CA VAL A 37 5.77 6.06 -11.72
C VAL A 37 7.25 5.95 -12.05
N VAL A 38 8.07 5.83 -11.01
CA VAL A 38 9.53 5.86 -11.11
C VAL A 38 10.11 4.60 -10.47
N LEU A 39 10.94 3.88 -11.21
CA LEU A 39 11.74 2.78 -10.71
C LEU A 39 13.11 3.30 -10.26
N LEU A 40 13.51 3.02 -9.02
CA LEU A 40 14.79 3.44 -8.43
C LEU A 40 15.69 2.23 -8.24
N ASN A 41 17.00 2.38 -8.45
CA ASN A 41 17.96 1.30 -8.18
C ASN A 41 18.20 1.03 -6.69
N LYS A 42 17.77 1.93 -5.79
CA LYS A 42 17.93 1.80 -4.34
C LYS A 42 16.95 2.70 -3.58
N LYS A 43 16.70 2.34 -2.33
CA LYS A 43 16.01 3.20 -1.36
C LYS A 43 16.86 4.44 -1.05
N VAL A 44 16.20 5.58 -0.85
CA VAL A 44 16.83 6.87 -0.55
C VAL A 44 16.04 7.63 0.51
N ASP A 45 16.64 8.66 1.11
CA ASP A 45 15.93 9.44 2.13
C ASP A 45 14.90 10.43 1.54
N VAL A 46 14.10 11.01 2.43
CA VAL A 46 13.08 12.02 2.10
C VAL A 46 13.67 13.26 1.41
N LYS A 47 14.90 13.64 1.72
CA LYS A 47 15.56 14.81 1.10
C LYS A 47 15.88 14.54 -0.36
N VAL A 48 16.37 13.34 -0.68
CA VAL A 48 16.64 12.89 -2.04
C VAL A 48 15.35 12.74 -2.83
N LEU A 49 14.32 12.11 -2.26
CA LEU A 49 12.99 12.03 -2.88
C LEU A 49 12.40 13.41 -3.15
N SER A 50 12.56 14.36 -2.22
CA SER A 50 12.07 15.73 -2.39
C SER A 50 12.73 16.44 -3.57
N LYS A 51 14.04 16.25 -3.72
CA LYS A 51 14.81 16.77 -4.85
C LYS A 51 14.37 16.12 -6.17
N LEU A 52 14.21 14.81 -6.18
CA LEU A 52 13.78 14.05 -7.35
C LEU A 52 12.35 14.45 -7.77
N ALA A 53 11.44 14.58 -6.82
CA ALA A 53 10.06 15.01 -7.07
C ALA A 53 9.99 16.38 -7.75
N ARG A 54 10.78 17.35 -7.26
CA ARG A 54 10.89 18.68 -7.89
C ARG A 54 11.48 18.61 -9.29
N LYS A 55 12.53 17.81 -9.49
CA LYS A 55 13.11 17.57 -10.81
C LYS A 55 12.09 17.00 -11.79
N LEU A 56 11.31 16.01 -11.37
CA LEU A 56 10.29 15.36 -12.20
C LEU A 56 9.08 16.25 -12.47
N ARG A 57 8.65 17.06 -11.49
CA ARG A 57 7.60 18.05 -11.72
C ARG A 57 8.05 19.07 -12.79
N ASN A 58 9.28 19.56 -12.67
CA ASN A 58 9.82 20.58 -13.55
C ASN A 58 10.35 20.05 -14.89
N SER A 59 10.32 18.73 -15.12
CA SER A 59 10.79 18.14 -16.38
C SER A 59 9.80 18.27 -17.53
N ASP A 60 8.55 18.65 -17.22
CA ASP A 60 7.52 18.91 -18.22
C ASP A 60 7.20 20.41 -18.27
N PRO A 61 7.04 20.99 -19.47
CA PRO A 61 6.74 22.42 -19.61
C PRO A 61 5.33 22.80 -19.13
N VAL A 62 4.43 21.83 -18.97
CA VAL A 62 3.07 22.07 -18.46
C VAL A 62 3.10 22.11 -16.94
N ASP A 63 2.66 23.23 -16.35
CA ASP A 63 2.39 23.28 -14.92
C ASP A 63 1.04 22.64 -14.63
N TYR A 64 1.07 21.54 -13.87
CA TYR A 64 -0.12 20.79 -13.47
C TYR A 64 -0.56 21.19 -12.07
N ASP A 65 -1.86 21.37 -11.85
CA ASP A 65 -2.42 21.67 -10.53
C ASP A 65 -2.02 20.61 -9.50
N LYS A 66 -1.97 19.36 -9.95
CA LYS A 66 -1.57 18.20 -9.15
C LYS A 66 -0.57 17.33 -9.89
N THR A 67 0.54 17.00 -9.24
CA THR A 67 1.49 16.00 -9.73
C THR A 67 1.67 14.92 -8.68
N PHE A 68 1.41 13.67 -9.03
CA PHE A 68 1.62 12.50 -8.18
C PHE A 68 2.80 11.70 -8.70
N ILE A 69 3.68 11.25 -7.81
CA ILE A 69 4.86 10.47 -8.16
C ILE A 69 4.93 9.27 -7.22
N ARG A 70 5.01 8.09 -7.79
CA ARG A 70 5.04 6.82 -7.08
C ARG A 70 6.39 6.13 -7.35
N TYR A 71 7.05 5.63 -6.32
CA TYR A 71 8.42 5.10 -6.41
C TYR A 71 8.43 3.59 -6.16
N LEU A 72 9.01 2.83 -7.09
CA LEU A 72 9.31 1.41 -7.02
C LEU A 72 10.82 1.21 -6.80
N ILE A 73 11.22 0.07 -6.24
CA ILE A 73 12.63 -0.33 -6.11
C ILE A 73 12.92 -1.47 -7.09
N ASP A 74 13.96 -1.31 -7.90
CA ASP A 74 14.46 -2.32 -8.81
C ASP A 74 14.89 -3.57 -8.02
N LYS A 75 14.46 -4.76 -8.49
CA LYS A 75 14.71 -6.07 -7.87
C LYS A 75 14.09 -6.29 -6.48
N GLU A 76 13.11 -5.48 -6.08
CA GLU A 76 12.25 -5.78 -4.93
C GLU A 76 10.92 -6.33 -5.45
N ASP A 77 10.67 -7.63 -5.26
CA ASP A 77 9.40 -8.31 -5.58
C ASP A 77 8.29 -7.77 -4.65
N SER A 78 7.84 -6.56 -4.94
CA SER A 78 6.90 -5.82 -4.12
C SER A 78 5.60 -5.62 -4.88
N LEU A 79 4.49 -6.06 -4.28
CA LEU A 79 3.13 -5.84 -4.81
C LEU A 79 2.67 -4.37 -4.62
N GLY A 80 3.56 -3.37 -4.67
CA GLY A 80 3.20 -1.96 -4.48
C GLY A 80 4.37 -0.97 -4.43
N TYR A 81 4.04 0.32 -4.27
CA TYR A 81 5.03 1.40 -4.24
C TYR A 81 5.75 1.48 -2.89
N TRP A 82 7.07 1.67 -2.92
CA TRP A 82 7.91 1.86 -1.73
C TRP A 82 7.73 3.25 -1.11
N ALA A 83 7.60 4.28 -1.95
CA ALA A 83 7.37 5.65 -1.50
C ALA A 83 6.45 6.38 -2.46
N SER A 84 5.95 7.54 -2.01
CA SER A 84 5.21 8.46 -2.86
C SER A 84 5.57 9.91 -2.56
N SER A 85 5.33 10.77 -3.53
CA SER A 85 5.31 12.21 -3.33
C SER A 85 4.21 12.83 -4.17
N HIS A 86 3.60 13.90 -3.68
CA HIS A 86 2.61 14.65 -4.45
C HIS A 86 2.76 16.15 -4.27
N PHE A 87 2.31 16.89 -5.28
CA PHE A 87 2.18 18.34 -5.28
C PHE A 87 0.70 18.69 -5.29
N THR A 88 0.18 19.23 -4.19
CA THR A 88 -1.22 19.66 -4.08
C THR A 88 -1.40 20.87 -3.14
N PRO A 89 -0.90 22.08 -3.46
CA PRO A 89 0.08 22.47 -4.49
C PRO A 89 1.54 22.35 -4.02
N TYR A 90 1.74 22.18 -2.71
CA TYR A 90 3.04 22.01 -2.07
C TYR A 90 3.49 20.56 -2.11
N LEU A 91 4.81 20.36 -2.04
CA LEU A 91 5.42 19.03 -2.03
C LEU A 91 5.16 18.34 -0.68
N ASN A 92 4.55 17.16 -0.75
CA ASN A 92 4.54 16.17 0.33
C ASN A 92 5.31 14.93 -0.15
N VAL A 93 6.11 14.34 0.72
CA VAL A 93 6.86 13.10 0.46
C VAL A 93 6.61 12.15 1.63
N LYS A 94 6.21 10.91 1.31
CA LYS A 94 5.96 9.85 2.28
C LYS A 94 6.68 8.58 1.84
N ILE A 95 7.51 8.03 2.73
CA ILE A 95 7.97 6.64 2.59
C ILE A 95 6.81 5.78 3.05
N LEU A 96 6.28 4.94 2.16
CA LEU A 96 5.11 4.11 2.42
C LEU A 96 5.48 2.80 3.10
N ARG A 97 6.75 2.37 2.93
CA ARG A 97 7.32 1.18 3.57
C ARG A 97 8.69 1.52 4.13
N PRO A 98 8.84 1.84 5.43
CA PRO A 98 10.15 1.68 6.05
C PRO A 98 10.50 0.20 6.04
N PHE A 99 11.78 -0.07 5.88
CA PHE A 99 12.33 -1.39 6.04
C PHE A 99 12.13 -1.83 7.51
N ILE A 100 11.12 -2.66 7.77
CA ILE A 100 11.07 -3.42 9.01
C ILE A 100 11.84 -4.70 8.75
N GLU A 101 13.15 -4.67 9.03
CA GLU A 101 13.96 -5.88 8.99
C GLU A 101 13.33 -6.94 9.90
N GLY A 102 12.91 -8.07 9.33
CA GLY A 102 12.29 -9.14 10.09
C GLY A 102 10.79 -8.97 10.39
N SER A 103 10.05 -8.06 9.74
CA SER A 103 8.57 -8.07 9.85
C SER A 103 7.97 -9.41 9.40
N GLU A 104 8.54 -10.04 8.37
CA GLU A 104 8.16 -11.39 7.95
C GLU A 104 8.30 -12.39 9.09
N LYS A 105 9.44 -12.38 9.79
CA LYS A 105 9.63 -13.21 11.00
C LYS A 105 8.65 -12.82 12.10
N LYS A 106 8.42 -11.53 12.31
CA LYS A 106 7.49 -11.05 13.34
C LYS A 106 6.04 -11.45 13.06
N LEU A 107 5.60 -11.48 11.80
CA LEU A 107 4.29 -11.99 11.38
C LEU A 107 4.18 -13.52 11.51
N ILE A 108 5.30 -14.23 11.35
CA ILE A 108 5.38 -15.70 11.55
C ILE A 108 5.42 -16.04 13.05
N GLU A 109 6.15 -15.26 13.84
CA GLU A 109 6.39 -15.44 15.26
C GLU A 109 5.30 -14.82 16.14
N SER A 110 4.50 -13.88 15.60
CA SER A 110 3.39 -13.26 16.31
C SER A 110 2.37 -14.33 16.67
N LYS A 111 2.30 -14.64 17.96
CA LYS A 111 1.26 -15.50 18.52
C LYS A 111 -0.04 -14.70 18.51
N PHE A 112 -0.81 -14.88 17.45
CA PHE A 112 -2.20 -14.52 17.46
C PHE A 112 -2.89 -15.09 18.72
N LYS A 113 -3.78 -14.32 19.34
CA LYS A 113 -4.19 -14.54 20.74
C LYS A 113 -5.22 -15.67 20.91
N SER A 114 -5.85 -16.10 19.82
CA SER A 114 -6.95 -17.06 19.85
C SER A 114 -6.49 -18.48 19.50
N ASN A 115 -6.91 -19.45 20.31
CA ASN A 115 -6.75 -20.88 20.05
C ASN A 115 -7.98 -21.37 19.28
N GLY A 116 -7.82 -21.75 18.01
CA GLY A 116 -8.90 -22.16 17.12
C GLY A 116 -8.41 -22.93 15.91
N GLU A 117 -9.32 -23.62 15.23
CA GLU A 117 -9.01 -24.23 13.94
C GLU A 117 -8.79 -23.14 12.90
N ILE A 118 -7.60 -23.12 12.27
CA ILE A 118 -7.26 -22.13 11.25
C ILE A 118 -7.83 -22.61 9.91
N ILE A 119 -8.81 -21.86 9.40
CA ILE A 119 -9.40 -22.08 8.07
C ILE A 119 -8.40 -21.63 6.98
N GLY A 120 -7.73 -20.51 7.22
CA GLY A 120 -6.69 -20.01 6.33
C GLY A 120 -5.98 -18.79 6.90
N THR A 121 -4.88 -18.42 6.24
CA THR A 121 -4.08 -17.25 6.57
C THR A 121 -3.62 -16.60 5.27
N TRP A 122 -3.74 -15.29 5.21
CA TRP A 122 -3.49 -14.47 4.03
C TRP A 122 -2.69 -13.25 4.43
N ARG A 123 -1.72 -12.86 3.61
CA ARG A 123 -0.87 -11.71 3.84
C ARG A 123 -1.16 -10.66 2.80
N SER A 124 -1.41 -9.43 3.24
CA SER A 124 -1.67 -8.31 2.35
C SER A 124 -0.73 -7.16 2.64
N ASN A 125 -0.40 -6.42 1.59
CA ASN A 125 0.24 -5.12 1.67
C ASN A 125 -0.65 -4.04 1.04
N GLN A 126 -1.95 -4.33 0.89
CA GLN A 126 -2.94 -3.50 0.20
C GLN A 126 -4.00 -2.93 1.17
N PHE A 127 -3.64 -2.61 2.41
CA PHE A 127 -4.59 -1.94 3.30
C PHE A 127 -4.56 -0.42 3.11
N GLU A 128 -5.74 0.18 2.93
CA GLU A 128 -5.95 1.63 2.69
C GLU A 128 -5.74 2.52 3.93
N LEU A 129 -5.56 1.92 5.10
CA LEU A 129 -5.27 2.61 6.35
C LEU A 129 -3.79 2.45 6.60
N ASP A 130 -3.00 3.52 6.57
CA ASP A 130 -1.59 3.78 6.99
C ASP A 130 -0.63 2.65 7.50
N PHE A 131 -0.95 1.39 7.29
CA PHE A 131 -0.27 0.18 7.71
C PHE A 131 0.46 -0.39 6.50
N THR A 132 1.67 -0.86 6.75
CA THR A 132 2.61 -1.24 5.71
C THR A 132 2.44 -2.71 5.33
N GLU A 133 2.02 -3.53 6.29
CA GLU A 133 1.78 -4.97 6.13
C GLU A 133 0.63 -5.43 7.02
N SER A 134 -0.15 -6.40 6.54
CA SER A 134 -1.14 -7.10 7.34
C SER A 134 -1.12 -8.61 7.11
N SER A 135 -1.48 -9.34 8.15
CA SER A 135 -1.74 -10.78 8.11
C SER A 135 -3.12 -11.04 8.69
N THR A 136 -4.01 -11.61 7.88
CA THR A 136 -5.38 -11.95 8.29
C THR A 136 -5.50 -13.46 8.32
N ARG A 137 -6.11 -13.98 9.40
CA ARG A 137 -6.50 -15.38 9.49
C ARG A 137 -7.98 -15.51 9.82
N PHE A 138 -8.60 -16.52 9.23
CA PHE A 138 -9.95 -16.94 9.58
C PHE A 138 -9.87 -18.17 10.47
N LEU A 139 -10.67 -18.16 11.53
CA LEU A 139 -10.67 -19.14 12.60
C LEU A 139 -12.07 -19.68 12.83
N PHE A 140 -12.15 -20.95 13.21
CA PHE A 140 -13.34 -21.56 13.81
C PHE A 140 -13.05 -21.92 15.26
N VAL A 141 -13.82 -21.36 16.18
CA VAL A 141 -13.69 -21.55 17.63
C VAL A 141 -15.07 -21.85 18.19
N GLU A 142 -15.25 -23.04 18.77
CA GLU A 142 -16.47 -23.42 19.51
C GLU A 142 -17.78 -23.12 18.75
N GLY A 143 -17.85 -23.44 17.45
CA GLY A 143 -19.06 -23.21 16.65
C GLY A 143 -19.18 -21.82 16.01
N ARG A 144 -18.20 -20.93 16.22
CA ARG A 144 -18.22 -19.54 15.73
C ARG A 144 -17.02 -19.22 14.85
N TYR A 145 -17.23 -18.33 13.89
CA TYR A 145 -16.19 -17.87 12.98
C TYR A 145 -15.61 -16.55 13.44
N PHE A 146 -14.29 -16.38 13.29
CA PHE A 146 -13.60 -15.15 13.60
C PHE A 146 -12.61 -14.78 12.49
N SER A 147 -12.42 -13.48 12.29
CA SER A 147 -11.32 -12.93 11.50
C SER A 147 -10.39 -12.20 12.45
N GLU A 148 -9.13 -12.62 12.49
CA GLU A 148 -8.09 -11.95 13.27
C GLU A 148 -7.05 -11.37 12.31
N SER A 149 -6.86 -10.06 12.37
CA SER A 149 -5.93 -9.33 11.53
C SER A 149 -4.85 -8.71 12.40
N LEU A 150 -3.60 -9.04 12.09
CA LEU A 150 -2.43 -8.33 12.59
C LEU A 150 -2.08 -7.23 11.60
N LEU A 151 -2.06 -5.99 12.07
CA LEU A 151 -1.69 -4.80 11.31
C LEU A 151 -0.36 -4.28 11.84
N LEU A 152 0.62 -4.19 10.94
CA LEU A 152 1.93 -3.63 11.23
C LEU A 152 2.06 -2.25 10.61
N SER A 153 2.50 -1.30 11.43
CA SER A 153 3.02 -0.01 10.98
C SER A 153 4.44 0.19 11.52
N ASP A 154 5.05 1.28 11.10
CA ASP A 154 6.40 1.70 11.47
C ASP A 154 6.64 1.76 12.98
N SER A 155 5.60 2.04 13.76
CA SER A 155 5.69 2.28 15.21
C SER A 155 4.70 1.49 16.05
N SER A 156 3.80 0.73 15.42
CA SER A 156 2.75 0.03 16.15
C SER A 156 2.39 -1.32 15.53
N GLU A 157 1.97 -2.20 16.43
CA GLU A 157 1.39 -3.49 16.10
C GLU A 157 -0.03 -3.49 16.67
N THR A 158 -1.01 -3.69 15.81
CA THR A 158 -2.42 -3.72 16.22
C THR A 158 -3.03 -5.04 15.80
N THR A 159 -3.56 -5.79 16.75
CA THR A 159 -4.40 -6.95 16.47
C THR A 159 -5.85 -6.54 16.52
N ILE A 160 -6.60 -6.85 15.47
CA ILE A 160 -8.05 -6.65 15.39
C ILE A 160 -8.72 -8.01 15.28
N LEU A 161 -9.75 -8.23 16.09
CA LEU A 161 -10.54 -9.45 16.08
C LEU A 161 -12.01 -9.09 15.79
N PHE A 162 -12.57 -9.73 14.77
CA PHE A 162 -13.99 -9.64 14.44
C PHE A 162 -14.65 -11.00 14.56
N GLU A 163 -15.81 -11.04 15.21
CA GLU A 163 -16.73 -12.18 15.08
C GLU A 163 -17.41 -12.11 13.72
N MET A 164 -17.43 -13.24 13.02
CA MET A 164 -17.89 -13.36 11.65
C MET A 164 -19.14 -14.23 11.60
N GLU A 165 -20.06 -13.86 10.73
CA GLU A 165 -21.21 -14.68 10.36
C GLU A 165 -20.96 -15.26 8.97
N LYS A 166 -21.02 -16.58 8.86
CA LYS A 166 -21.00 -17.26 7.56
C LYS A 166 -22.31 -16.97 6.84
N ILE A 167 -22.23 -16.53 5.59
CA ILE A 167 -23.38 -16.22 4.74
C ILE A 167 -23.32 -17.02 3.44
N GLU A 168 -24.47 -17.18 2.79
CA GLU A 168 -24.54 -17.77 1.45
C GLU A 168 -24.06 -16.77 0.39
N CYS A 169 -23.25 -17.24 -0.56
CA CYS A 169 -22.70 -16.39 -1.62
C CYS A 169 -22.24 -17.17 -2.87
N GLY A 170 -23.17 -17.61 -3.71
CA GLY A 170 -22.81 -18.44 -4.85
C GLY A 170 -22.16 -19.77 -4.43
N ASN A 171 -21.93 -20.64 -5.41
CA ASN A 171 -21.71 -22.06 -5.13
C ASN A 171 -20.25 -22.45 -4.88
N GLU A 172 -19.29 -21.57 -5.15
CA GLU A 172 -17.85 -21.86 -5.12
C GLU A 172 -17.07 -20.98 -4.13
N ARG A 173 -17.79 -20.32 -3.21
CA ARG A 173 -17.21 -19.41 -2.23
C ARG A 173 -17.72 -19.71 -0.82
N ILE A 174 -16.87 -19.43 0.16
CA ILE A 174 -17.26 -19.37 1.57
C ILE A 174 -17.24 -17.92 1.98
N CYS A 175 -18.41 -17.31 2.22
CA CYS A 175 -18.47 -15.90 2.59
C CYS A 175 -18.74 -15.65 4.05
N PHE A 176 -18.21 -14.53 4.49
CA PHE A 176 -18.28 -14.03 5.84
C PHE A 176 -18.59 -12.55 5.84
N LYS A 177 -19.51 -12.12 6.69
CA LYS A 177 -19.69 -10.71 7.07
C LYS A 177 -19.33 -10.54 8.54
N ALA A 178 -18.82 -9.38 8.94
CA ALA A 178 -18.63 -9.14 10.36
C ALA A 178 -20.00 -9.00 11.03
N ARG A 179 -20.15 -9.57 12.23
CA ARG A 179 -21.43 -9.55 12.96
C ARG A 179 -21.81 -8.14 13.43
N TYR A 180 -20.81 -7.32 13.72
CA TYR A 180 -20.96 -5.96 14.20
C TYR A 180 -19.88 -5.04 13.58
N GLY A 181 -20.22 -3.76 13.37
CA GLY A 181 -19.24 -2.73 13.04
C GLY A 181 -18.72 -2.70 11.60
N SER A 182 -19.14 -3.62 10.72
CA SER A 182 -18.83 -3.53 9.28
C SER A 182 -19.94 -2.84 8.50
N SER A 183 -19.54 -2.10 7.46
CA SER A 183 -20.48 -1.64 6.42
C SER A 183 -21.22 -2.85 5.81
N PRO A 184 -22.51 -2.73 5.45
CA PRO A 184 -23.27 -3.81 4.81
C PRO A 184 -22.68 -4.22 3.44
N PHE A 185 -21.79 -3.40 2.89
CA PHE A 185 -21.10 -3.63 1.63
C PHE A 185 -19.71 -4.27 1.80
N HIS A 186 -19.31 -4.63 3.03
CA HIS A 186 -18.05 -5.31 3.32
C HIS A 186 -18.33 -6.77 3.66
N HIS A 187 -17.94 -7.68 2.77
CA HIS A 187 -17.85 -9.09 3.09
C HIS A 187 -16.55 -9.66 2.57
N ASN A 188 -16.09 -10.72 3.21
CA ASN A 188 -14.93 -11.48 2.81
C ASN A 188 -15.40 -12.79 2.21
N ALA A 189 -14.76 -13.24 1.14
CA ALA A 189 -15.01 -14.56 0.57
C ALA A 189 -13.71 -15.34 0.46
N ILE A 190 -13.78 -16.64 0.69
CA ILE A 190 -12.71 -17.57 0.32
C ILE A 190 -13.15 -18.25 -0.97
N ASN A 191 -12.41 -18.06 -2.05
CA ASN A 191 -12.74 -18.67 -3.35
C ASN A 191 -12.29 -20.14 -3.41
N SER A 192 -12.60 -20.82 -4.51
CA SER A 192 -12.26 -22.23 -4.75
C SER A 192 -10.76 -22.50 -4.74
N GLU A 193 -9.93 -21.49 -5.02
CA GLU A 193 -8.47 -21.56 -4.99
C GLU A 193 -7.90 -21.33 -3.58
N GLY A 194 -8.77 -20.97 -2.62
CA GLY A 194 -8.41 -20.71 -1.24
C GLY A 194 -7.87 -19.29 -1.01
N GLU A 195 -7.97 -18.39 -1.98
CA GLU A 195 -7.61 -16.98 -1.85
C GLU A 195 -8.67 -16.22 -1.06
N LEU A 196 -8.25 -15.15 -0.39
CA LEU A 196 -9.15 -14.24 0.32
C LEU A 196 -9.54 -13.09 -0.59
N GLU A 197 -10.83 -13.02 -0.92
CA GLU A 197 -11.44 -11.94 -1.67
C GLU A 197 -12.05 -10.91 -0.70
N HIS A 198 -11.61 -9.66 -0.78
CA HIS A 198 -12.28 -8.54 -0.13
C HIS A 198 -13.28 -7.90 -1.08
N TRP A 199 -14.55 -7.92 -0.71
CA TRP A 199 -15.62 -7.30 -1.48
C TRP A 199 -15.96 -5.95 -0.88
N TYR A 200 -15.72 -4.88 -1.65
CA TYR A 200 -16.09 -3.52 -1.28
C TYR A 200 -16.70 -2.78 -2.47
N GLN A 201 -17.96 -2.38 -2.36
CA GLN A 201 -18.67 -1.59 -3.40
C GLN A 201 -18.54 -2.17 -4.82
N GLY A 202 -18.57 -3.50 -4.94
CA GLY A 202 -18.47 -4.19 -6.24
C GLY A 202 -17.05 -4.34 -6.79
N LYS A 203 -16.01 -3.96 -6.04
CA LYS A 203 -14.62 -4.31 -6.32
C LYS A 203 -14.20 -5.53 -5.52
N ILE A 204 -13.45 -6.41 -6.16
CA ILE A 204 -12.86 -7.60 -5.57
C ILE A 204 -11.34 -7.41 -5.58
N THR A 205 -10.73 -7.57 -4.41
CA THR A 205 -9.29 -7.71 -4.27
C THR A 205 -9.01 -9.10 -3.74
N SER A 206 -8.28 -9.93 -4.50
CA SER A 206 -7.84 -11.26 -4.07
C SER A 206 -6.46 -11.19 -3.43
N ILE A 207 -6.28 -11.99 -2.39
CA ILE A 207 -5.00 -12.17 -1.70
C ILE A 207 -4.69 -13.66 -1.67
N ASP A 208 -3.50 -14.01 -2.14
CA ASP A 208 -3.01 -15.38 -2.18
C ASP A 208 -2.91 -15.97 -0.77
N LYS A 209 -3.30 -17.24 -0.65
CA LYS A 209 -3.17 -17.97 0.61
C LYS A 209 -1.70 -18.13 0.96
N SER A 210 -1.31 -17.68 2.15
CA SER A 210 0.04 -17.87 2.65
C SER A 210 0.22 -19.35 3.01
N ILE A 211 1.09 -20.04 2.26
CA ILE A 211 1.46 -21.44 2.54
C ILE A 211 2.29 -21.44 3.83
N LYS A 212 1.92 -22.33 4.76
CA LYS A 212 2.62 -22.56 6.03
C LYS A 212 4.03 -23.09 5.81
#